data_AF-A0A3C1CAE7-F1
#
_entry.id   AF-A0A3C1CAE7-F1
#
_cell.length_a   1.000
_cell.length_b   1.000
_cell.length_c   1.000
_cell.angle_alpha   90.00
_cell.angle_beta   90.00
_cell.angle_gamma   90.00
#
_symmetry.space_group_name_H-M   'P 1'
#
loop_
_entity.id
_entity.type
_entity.pdbx_description
1 polymer ?
#
loop_
_entity_poly.entity_id
_entity_poly.type
_entity_poly.pdbx_seq_one_letter_code
_entity_poly.pdbx_strand_id
1 'polypeptide(L)'
;MATYSFQTIQRIPITLEQAWDFFSNPANLQRITPGEMGFEIVSTFHGTTMYPGQLIEYTVKPLLGIPLYWMTEITHVQDMQYFIDEQRFGPYTLWHHQHHFKAIEGGVEMTDIVHYRIP
;
A
#
# COMPACT_ATOMS: atom_id res chain seq x y z
N MET A 1 19.31 -12.65 10.60
CA MET A 1 18.60 -11.36 10.78
C MET A 1 17.13 -11.64 11.01
N ALA A 2 16.48 -10.92 11.92
CA ALA A 2 15.07 -11.11 12.24
C ALA A 2 14.16 -10.53 11.14
N THR A 3 12.96 -11.09 11.02
CA THR A 3 11.85 -10.48 10.29
C THR A 3 10.89 -9.90 11.33
N TYR A 4 10.34 -8.72 11.05
CA TYR A 4 9.37 -8.05 11.92
C TYR A 4 8.00 -8.07 11.26
N SER A 5 6.95 -7.97 12.07
CA SER A 5 5.58 -7.80 11.60
C SER A 5 4.88 -6.67 12.34
N PHE A 6 3.94 -6.03 11.65
CA PHE A 6 3.06 -5.01 12.19
C PHE A 6 1.65 -5.26 11.65
N GLN A 7 0.65 -5.08 12.51
CA GLN A 7 -0.76 -5.18 12.13
C GLN A 7 -1.51 -3.97 12.67
N THR A 8 -2.35 -3.38 11.83
CA THR A 8 -3.30 -2.34 12.25
C THR A 8 -4.67 -2.60 11.65
N ILE A 9 -5.71 -2.13 12.36
CA ILE A 9 -7.11 -2.27 11.97
C ILE A 9 -7.76 -0.89 12.05
N GLN A 10 -8.48 -0.53 10.99
CA GLN A 10 -9.21 0.73 10.88
C GLN A 10 -10.67 0.45 10.54
N ARG A 11 -11.60 1.24 11.10
CA ARG A 11 -13.03 1.16 10.77
C ARG A 11 -13.45 2.48 10.16
N ILE A 12 -13.92 2.42 8.93
CA ILE A 12 -14.19 3.59 8.10
C ILE A 12 -15.70 3.63 7.80
N PRO A 13 -16.40 4.74 8.09
CA PRO A 13 -17.85 4.84 7.91
C PRO A 13 -18.25 5.08 6.44
N ILE A 14 -17.79 4.20 5.56
CA ILE A 14 -18.10 4.19 4.12
C ILE A 14 -18.43 2.75 3.69
N THR A 15 -19.03 2.61 2.51
CA THR A 15 -19.31 1.29 1.93
C THR A 15 -18.02 0.56 1.53
N LEU A 16 -18.09 -0.77 1.43
CA LEU A 16 -16.96 -1.59 0.98
C LEU A 16 -16.51 -1.20 -0.43
N GLU A 17 -17.46 -0.89 -1.31
CA GLU A 17 -17.23 -0.48 -2.69
C GLU A 17 -16.47 0.86 -2.74
N GLN A 18 -16.92 1.86 -1.96
CA GLN A 18 -16.23 3.15 -1.88
C GLN A 18 -14.79 3.02 -1.35
N ALA A 19 -14.58 2.15 -0.36
CA ALA A 19 -13.24 1.90 0.15
C ALA A 19 -12.39 1.20 -0.91
N TRP A 20 -12.91 0.13 -1.52
CA TRP A 20 -12.20 -0.63 -2.55
C TRP A 20 -11.81 0.25 -3.74
N ASP A 21 -12.73 1.05 -4.29
CA ASP A 21 -12.46 1.99 -5.39
C ASP A 21 -11.37 3.01 -5.02
N PHE A 22 -11.32 3.41 -3.76
CA PHE A 22 -10.31 4.36 -3.28
C PHE A 22 -8.94 3.69 -3.11
N PHE A 23 -8.85 2.58 -2.38
CA PHE A 23 -7.57 1.94 -2.03
C PHE A 23 -6.96 1.15 -3.19
N SER A 24 -7.78 0.60 -4.09
CA SER A 24 -7.31 -0.12 -5.28
C SER A 24 -6.83 0.81 -6.40
N ASN A 25 -6.88 2.14 -6.22
CA ASN A 25 -6.39 3.10 -7.20
C ASN A 25 -5.00 3.63 -6.77
N PRO A 26 -3.92 3.31 -7.53
CA PRO A 26 -2.57 3.76 -7.20
C PRO A 26 -2.43 5.28 -7.03
N ALA A 27 -3.24 6.08 -7.74
CA ALA A 27 -3.20 7.54 -7.65
C ALA A 27 -3.60 8.06 -6.25
N ASN A 28 -4.33 7.26 -5.46
CA ASN A 28 -4.71 7.62 -4.10
C ASN A 28 -3.63 7.29 -3.06
N LEU A 29 -2.59 6.54 -3.41
CA LEU A 29 -1.47 6.23 -2.50
C LEU A 29 -0.83 7.51 -1.94
N GLN A 30 -0.68 8.54 -2.78
CA GLN A 30 -0.16 9.84 -2.34
C GLN A 30 -1.06 10.53 -1.32
N ARG A 31 -2.39 10.33 -1.39
CA ARG A 31 -3.36 10.99 -0.51
C ARG A 31 -3.39 10.36 0.89
N ILE A 32 -3.07 9.08 1.00
CA ILE A 32 -3.03 8.34 2.27
C ILE A 32 -1.65 8.34 2.92
N THR A 33 -0.63 8.76 2.18
CA THR A 33 0.73 8.85 2.72
C THR A 33 0.91 10.17 3.45
N PRO A 34 1.39 10.17 4.71
CA PRO A 34 1.74 11.38 5.44
C PRO A 34 2.56 12.36 4.59
N GLY A 35 2.12 13.63 4.52
CA GLY A 35 2.67 14.62 3.59
C GLY A 35 4.16 14.90 3.82
N GLU A 36 4.63 14.77 5.05
CA GLU A 36 6.04 14.87 5.44
C GLU A 36 6.93 13.80 4.80
N MET A 37 6.38 12.65 4.39
CA MET A 37 7.13 11.64 3.66
C MET A 37 7.35 11.99 2.19
N GLY A 38 6.79 13.11 1.69
CA GLY A 38 7.07 13.60 0.34
C GLY A 38 6.84 12.55 -0.76
N PHE A 39 5.78 11.74 -0.61
CA PHE A 39 5.45 10.67 -1.53
C PHE A 39 5.13 11.23 -2.92
N GLU A 40 5.86 10.76 -3.92
CA GLU A 40 5.69 11.16 -5.32
C GLU A 40 5.70 9.91 -6.21
N ILE A 41 4.60 9.67 -6.92
CA ILE A 41 4.51 8.60 -7.92
C ILE A 41 5.36 9.02 -9.12
N VAL A 42 6.33 8.18 -9.50
CA VAL A 42 7.21 8.43 -10.64
C VAL A 42 6.94 7.50 -11.82
N SER A 43 6.17 6.42 -11.62
CA SER A 43 5.74 5.57 -12.73
C SER A 43 4.81 6.32 -13.67
N THR A 44 5.05 6.22 -14.97
CA THR A 44 4.22 6.87 -16.00
C THR A 44 2.95 6.07 -16.32
N PHE A 45 2.98 4.76 -16.10
CA PHE A 45 1.92 3.82 -16.50
C PHE A 45 1.46 2.96 -15.31
N HIS A 46 0.64 3.52 -14.42
CA HIS A 46 0.12 2.81 -13.24
C HIS A 46 -1.40 2.59 -13.29
N GLY A 47 -2.07 2.87 -14.42
CA GLY A 47 -3.51 2.65 -14.58
C GLY A 47 -4.38 3.35 -13.52
N THR A 48 -5.64 2.94 -13.44
CA THR A 48 -6.64 3.46 -12.47
C THR A 48 -7.02 2.44 -11.40
N THR A 49 -6.70 1.16 -11.62
CA THR A 49 -7.08 0.06 -10.74
C THR A 49 -5.93 -0.94 -10.68
N MET A 50 -5.63 -1.41 -9.46
CA MET A 50 -4.59 -2.38 -9.21
C MET A 50 -4.90 -3.74 -9.82
N TYR A 51 -3.86 -4.40 -10.31
CA TYR A 51 -3.96 -5.75 -10.88
C TYR A 51 -2.69 -6.58 -10.56
N PRO A 52 -2.78 -7.92 -10.50
CA PRO A 52 -1.61 -8.76 -10.25
C PRO A 52 -0.51 -8.57 -11.31
N GLY A 53 0.74 -8.40 -10.87
CA GLY A 53 1.89 -8.10 -11.71
C GLY A 53 2.08 -6.61 -12.03
N GLN A 54 1.23 -5.73 -11.52
CA GLN A 54 1.41 -4.29 -11.69
C GLN A 54 2.61 -3.79 -10.90
N LEU A 55 3.49 -3.02 -11.55
CA LEU A 55 4.58 -2.30 -10.91
C LEU A 55 4.18 -0.85 -10.63
N ILE A 56 4.49 -0.39 -9.43
CA ILE A 56 4.27 1.00 -8.99
C ILE A 56 5.61 1.52 -8.49
N GLU A 57 6.04 2.66 -9.03
CA GLU A 57 7.29 3.31 -8.67
C GLU A 57 6.99 4.66 -8.02
N TYR A 58 7.62 4.91 -6.88
CA TYR A 58 7.49 6.16 -6.17
C TYR A 58 8.78 6.54 -5.45
N THR A 59 8.86 7.80 -5.03
CA THR A 59 9.90 8.27 -4.12
C THR A 59 9.29 8.65 -2.78
N VAL A 60 10.02 8.38 -1.70
CA VAL A 60 9.66 8.77 -0.32
C VAL A 60 10.85 9.42 0.37
N LYS A 61 10.58 10.29 1.35
CA LYS A 61 11.56 11.04 2.13
C LYS A 61 11.36 10.79 3.63
N PRO A 62 11.48 9.55 4.10
CA PRO A 62 11.15 9.20 5.49
C PRO A 62 12.13 9.80 6.51
N LEU A 63 13.34 10.17 6.09
CA LEU A 63 14.39 10.67 6.98
C LEU A 63 15.13 11.87 6.37
N LEU A 64 15.19 12.97 7.12
CA LEU A 64 15.98 14.18 6.81
C LEU A 64 15.71 14.81 5.42
N GLY A 65 14.56 14.52 4.80
CA GLY A 65 14.21 15.04 3.48
C GLY A 65 14.98 14.40 2.31
N ILE A 66 15.76 13.33 2.54
CA ILE A 66 16.52 12.64 1.50
C ILE A 66 15.58 11.71 0.72
N PRO A 67 15.43 11.87 -0.61
CA PRO A 67 14.57 11.01 -1.42
C PRO A 67 15.16 9.61 -1.56
N LEU A 68 14.30 8.62 -1.35
CA LEU A 68 14.56 7.20 -1.56
C LEU A 68 13.60 6.68 -2.62
N TYR A 69 14.17 6.00 -3.61
CA TYR A 69 13.40 5.29 -4.62
C TYR A 69 12.80 4.01 -4.04
N TRP A 70 11.55 3.72 -4.41
CA TRP A 70 10.87 2.49 -4.01
C TRP A 70 9.95 2.01 -5.15
N MET A 71 10.18 0.78 -5.59
CA MET A 71 9.33 0.04 -6.51
C MET A 71 8.64 -1.12 -5.78
N THR A 72 7.32 -1.21 -5.91
CA THR A 72 6.52 -2.35 -5.46
C THR A 72 5.82 -3.04 -6.61
N GLU A 73 5.50 -4.32 -6.41
CA GLU A 73 4.62 -5.09 -7.29
C GLU A 73 3.36 -5.48 -6.52
N ILE A 74 2.20 -5.31 -7.15
CA ILE A 74 0.95 -5.92 -6.67
C ILE A 74 0.99 -7.41 -7.03
N THR A 75 1.22 -8.29 -6.05
CA THR A 75 1.38 -9.73 -6.32
C THR A 75 0.05 -10.48 -6.34
N HIS A 76 -0.94 -10.00 -5.57
CA HIS A 76 -2.26 -10.62 -5.46
C HIS A 76 -3.35 -9.57 -5.41
N VAL A 77 -4.50 -9.89 -6.02
CA VAL A 77 -5.74 -9.12 -5.90
C VAL A 77 -6.90 -10.10 -5.84
N GLN A 78 -7.73 -9.96 -4.82
CA GLN A 78 -9.05 -10.58 -4.73
C GLN A 78 -10.07 -9.47 -4.55
N ASP A 79 -10.92 -9.30 -5.56
CA ASP A 79 -11.83 -8.17 -5.67
C ASP A 79 -12.69 -7.97 -4.40
N MET A 80 -12.74 -6.72 -3.94
CA MET A 80 -13.41 -6.26 -2.72
C MET A 80 -13.01 -6.99 -1.43
N GLN A 81 -11.86 -7.67 -1.42
CA GLN A 81 -11.43 -8.49 -0.29
C GLN A 81 -10.01 -8.17 0.13
N TYR A 82 -9.03 -8.29 -0.76
CA TYR A 82 -7.66 -7.90 -0.44
C TYR A 82 -6.79 -7.68 -1.65
N PHE A 83 -5.68 -6.96 -1.44
CA PHE A 83 -4.54 -6.98 -2.34
C PHE A 83 -3.23 -7.02 -1.54
N ILE A 84 -2.15 -7.42 -2.19
CA ILE A 84 -0.82 -7.54 -1.59
C ILE A 84 0.19 -6.80 -2.46
N ASP A 85 0.98 -5.92 -1.86
CA ASP A 85 2.15 -5.33 -2.47
C ASP A 85 3.46 -5.85 -1.85
N GLU A 86 4.44 -6.12 -2.71
CA GLU A 86 5.77 -6.55 -2.31
C GLU A 86 6.82 -5.64 -2.92
N GLN A 87 7.87 -5.33 -2.16
CA GLN A 87 8.98 -4.54 -2.70
C GLN A 87 9.76 -5.34 -3.75
N ARG A 88 10.03 -4.69 -4.88
CA ARG A 88 11.02 -5.12 -5.88
C ARG A 88 12.36 -4.46 -5.68
N PHE A 89 12.36 -3.14 -5.46
CA PHE A 89 13.55 -2.35 -5.13
C PHE A 89 13.17 -1.29 -4.12
N GLY A 90 13.99 -1.06 -3.09
CA GLY A 90 13.66 -0.06 -2.09
C GLY A 90 14.50 -0.18 -0.82
N PRO A 91 14.10 0.53 0.25
CA PRO A 91 14.90 0.66 1.46
C PRO A 91 14.89 -0.59 2.36
N TYR A 92 14.01 -1.55 2.11
CA TYR A 92 13.91 -2.77 2.90
C TYR A 92 14.64 -3.95 2.22
N THR A 93 15.01 -4.97 3.00
CA THR A 93 15.42 -6.29 2.44
C THR A 93 14.22 -7.19 2.18
N LEU A 94 13.12 -6.94 2.90
CA LEU A 94 11.81 -7.56 2.69
C LEU A 94 10.74 -6.52 3.00
N TRP A 95 9.75 -6.42 2.13
CA TRP A 95 8.50 -5.72 2.39
C TRP A 95 7.38 -6.51 1.73
N HIS A 96 6.42 -6.94 2.55
CA HIS A 96 5.23 -7.66 2.12
C HIS A 96 4.05 -7.10 2.90
N HIS A 97 3.26 -6.26 2.24
CA HIS A 97 2.16 -5.52 2.83
C HIS A 97 0.84 -6.05 2.25
N GLN A 98 -0.03 -6.49 3.13
CA GLN A 98 -1.37 -6.97 2.81
C GLN A 98 -2.40 -5.95 3.24
N HIS A 99 -3.37 -5.69 2.37
CA HIS A 99 -4.50 -4.79 2.61
C HIS A 99 -5.77 -5.61 2.52
N HIS A 100 -6.44 -5.85 3.65
CA HIS A 100 -7.68 -6.63 3.73
C HIS A 100 -8.87 -5.75 4.02
N PHE A 101 -10.02 -6.04 3.40
CA PHE A 101 -11.26 -5.28 3.51
C PHE A 101 -12.40 -6.22 3.88
N LYS A 102 -13.24 -5.78 4.81
CA LYS A 102 -14.41 -6.54 5.26
C LYS A 102 -15.56 -5.60 5.58
N ALA A 103 -16.72 -5.81 4.95
CA ALA A 103 -17.92 -5.09 5.32
C ALA A 103 -18.31 -5.38 6.78
N ILE A 104 -18.67 -4.33 7.52
CA ILE A 104 -19.15 -4.40 8.90
C ILE A 104 -20.43 -3.57 9.05
N GLU A 105 -21.14 -3.74 10.16
CA GLU A 105 -22.23 -2.83 10.48
C GLU A 105 -21.69 -1.39 10.62
N GLY A 106 -22.28 -0.45 9.87
CA GLY A 106 -21.87 0.96 9.89
C GLY A 106 -20.66 1.32 9.03
N GLY A 107 -20.07 0.38 8.27
CA GLY A 107 -19.01 0.72 7.32
C GLY A 107 -18.15 -0.46 6.86
N VAL A 108 -16.84 -0.23 6.76
CA VAL A 108 -15.84 -1.24 6.38
C VAL A 108 -14.72 -1.29 7.42
N GLU A 109 -14.25 -2.50 7.70
CA GLU A 109 -13.03 -2.74 8.44
C GLU A 109 -11.90 -3.00 7.44
N MET A 110 -10.83 -2.20 7.53
CA MET A 110 -9.60 -2.37 6.77
C MET A 110 -8.51 -2.88 7.73
N THR A 111 -7.84 -3.97 7.36
CA THR A 111 -6.73 -4.54 8.12
C THR A 111 -5.46 -4.53 7.28
N ASP A 112 -4.44 -3.86 7.77
CA ASP A 112 -3.11 -3.85 7.18
C ASP A 112 -2.21 -4.81 7.94
N ILE A 113 -1.49 -5.67 7.21
CA ILE A 113 -0.50 -6.59 7.77
C ILE A 113 0.80 -6.41 7.00
N VAL A 114 1.84 -5.89 7.67
CA VAL A 114 3.15 -5.65 7.08
C VAL A 114 4.15 -6.63 7.66
N HIS A 115 4.82 -7.40 6.81
CA HIS A 115 6.04 -8.11 7.15
C HIS A 115 7.21 -7.38 6.52
N TYR A 116 8.21 -7.03 7.32
CA TYR A 116 9.34 -6.27 6.82
C TYR A 116 10.66 -6.70 7.46
N ARG A 117 11.75 -6.40 6.74
CA ARG A 117 13.12 -6.56 7.21
C ARG A 117 13.92 -5.35 6.76
N ILE A 118 14.61 -4.72 7.71
CA ILE A 118 15.58 -3.66 7.43
C ILE A 118 16.92 -4.26 6.94
N PRO A 119 17.70 -3.53 6.14
CA PRO A 119 19.05 -3.92 5.72
C PRO A 119 19.99 -4.30 6.87
#